data_AF-A0A2D5XDS7-F1
#
_entry.id   AF-A0A2D5XDS7-F1
#
_cell.length_a   1.000
_cell.length_b   1.000
_cell.length_c   1.000
_cell.angle_alpha   90.00
_cell.angle_beta   90.00
_cell.angle_gamma   90.00
#
_symmetry.space_group_name_H-M   'P 1'
#
loop_
_entity.id
_entity.type
_entity.pdbx_description
1 polymer ?
#
loop_
_entity_poly.entity_id
_entity_poly.type
_entity_poly.pdbx_seq_one_letter_code
_entity_poly.pdbx_strand_id
1 'polypeptide(L)' 'MNQQFLTLGILIILIGFAIVIISSLTGSQKTESKIAVGGFVGFIPFGFANDKRILYFLLAFMAVMIIFFILPRILK' A
#
# COMPACT_ATOMS: atom_id res chain seq x y z
N MET A 1 -24.38 13.65 -17.94
CA MET A 1 -23.33 12.67 -17.58
C MET A 1 -23.47 11.47 -18.48
N ASN A 2 -22.39 11.04 -19.14
CA ASN A 2 -22.44 9.91 -20.06
C ASN A 2 -22.54 8.60 -19.24
N GLN A 3 -23.68 7.90 -19.32
CA GLN A 3 -23.98 6.72 -18.51
C GLN A 3 -22.95 5.59 -18.71
N GLN A 4 -22.30 5.55 -19.88
CA GLN A 4 -21.25 4.59 -20.20
C GLN A 4 -20.06 4.65 -19.22
N PHE A 5 -19.62 5.84 -18.82
CA PHE A 5 -18.52 5.98 -17.87
C PHE A 5 -18.91 5.54 -16.45
N LEU A 6 -20.18 5.76 -16.08
CA LEU A 6 -20.70 5.34 -14.77
C LEU A 6 -20.74 3.81 -14.68
N THR A 7 -21.28 3.14 -15.70
CA THR A 7 -21.30 1.67 -15.77
C THR A 7 -19.88 1.09 -15.75
N LEU A 8 -18.97 1.68 -16.50
CA LEU A 8 -17.58 1.21 -16.59
C LEU A 8 -16.83 1.38 -15.25
N GLY A 9 -17.08 2.48 -14.53
CA GLY A 9 -16.54 2.70 -13.20
C GLY A 9 -17.05 1.69 -12.17
N ILE A 10 -18.36 1.40 -12.17
CA ILE A 10 -18.96 0.39 -11.27
C ILE A 10 -18.37 -1.00 -11.56
N LEU A 11 -18.20 -1.34 -12.83
CA LEU A 11 -17.68 -2.65 -13.25
C LEU A 11 -16.23 -2.86 -12.80
N ILE A 12 -15.39 -1.81 -12.87
CA ILE A 12 -14.02 -1.83 -12.34
C ILE A 12 -14.02 -2.06 -10.81
N ILE A 13 -14.89 -1.35 -10.09
CA ILE A 13 -15.00 -1.50 -8.63
C ILE A 13 -15.40 -2.93 -8.27
N LEU A 14 -16.39 -3.49 -8.96
CA LEU A 14 -16.85 -4.87 -8.75
C LEU A 14 -15.77 -5.91 -9.04
N ILE A 15 -14.99 -5.73 -10.12
CA ILE A 15 -13.84 -6.59 -10.41
C ILE A 15 -12.79 -6.50 -9.29
N GLY A 16 -12.51 -5.29 -8.80
CA GLY A 16 -11.61 -5.09 -7.67
C GLY A 16 -12.03 -5.87 -6.43
N PHE A 17 -13.31 -5.79 -6.05
CA PHE A 17 -13.86 -6.57 -4.93
C PHE A 17 -13.78 -8.09 -5.19
N ALA A 18 -14.11 -8.55 -6.39
CA ALA A 18 -14.05 -9.97 -6.73
C ALA A 18 -12.63 -10.53 -6.56
N ILE A 19 -11.61 -9.80 -7.00
CA ILE A 19 -10.20 -10.19 -6.84
C ILE A 19 -9.81 -10.29 -5.36
N VAL A 20 -10.20 -9.32 -4.52
CA VAL A 20 -9.91 -9.33 -3.09
C VAL A 20 -10.57 -10.52 -2.40
N ILE A 21 -11.84 -10.80 -2.73
CA ILE A 21 -12.60 -11.93 -2.16
C ILE A 21 -11.98 -13.26 -2.57
N ILE A 22 -11.70 -13.46 -3.86
CA ILE A 22 -11.06 -14.67 -4.36
C ILE A 22 -9.68 -14.85 -3.71
N SER A 23 -8.88 -13.78 -3.62
CA SER A 23 -7.55 -13.84 -2.98
C SER A 23 -7.65 -14.21 -1.50
N SER A 24 -8.64 -13.69 -0.79
CA SER A 24 -8.91 -14.01 0.62
C SER A 24 -9.34 -15.46 0.80
N LEU A 25 -10.17 -16.01 -0.09
CA LEU A 25 -10.66 -17.38 -0.02
C LEU A 25 -9.60 -18.41 -0.47
N THR A 26 -8.77 -18.04 -1.43
CA THR A 26 -7.71 -18.91 -1.98
C THR A 26 -6.41 -18.85 -1.16
N GLY A 27 -6.33 -17.94 -0.17
CA GLY A 27 -5.24 -17.81 0.79
C GLY A 27 -5.16 -18.95 1.81
N SER A 28 -5.21 -20.21 1.35
CA SER A 28 -5.14 -21.43 2.17
C SER A 28 -3.70 -21.96 2.25
N GLN A 29 -2.76 -21.12 2.66
CA GLN A 29 -1.50 -21.60 3.23
C GLN A 29 -1.21 -20.80 4.48
N LYS A 30 -0.82 -21.50 5.56
CA LYS A 30 -0.41 -20.99 6.88
C LYS A 30 0.78 -20.02 6.75
N THR A 31 0.53 -18.90 6.12
CA THR A 31 1.51 -17.84 5.94
C THR A 31 1.39 -17.02 7.20
N GLU A 32 2.39 -17.12 8.06
CA GLU A 32 2.48 -16.27 9.24
C GLU A 32 2.19 -14.83 8.83
N SER A 33 1.22 -14.20 9.50
CA SER A 33 0.81 -12.84 9.16
C SER A 33 2.03 -11.95 9.28
N LYS A 34 2.44 -11.36 8.15
CA LYS A 34 3.60 -10.49 8.11
C LYS A 34 3.14 -9.09 8.48
N ILE A 35 3.65 -8.60 9.60
CA ILE A 35 3.26 -7.33 10.20
C ILE A 35 4.48 -6.42 10.19
N ALA A 36 4.25 -5.18 9.78
CA ALA A 36 5.24 -4.13 9.88
C ALA A 36 4.61 -2.85 10.41
N VAL A 37 5.36 -2.15 11.26
CA VAL A 37 4.99 -0.88 11.87
C VAL A 37 6.14 0.08 11.63
N GLY A 38 5.87 1.23 11.04
CA GLY A 38 6.86 2.26 10.83
C GLY A 38 6.24 3.64 10.68
N GLY A 39 7.09 4.64 10.78
CA GLY A 39 6.71 6.03 10.78
C GLY A 39 7.93 6.94 10.67
N PHE A 40 7.73 8.24 10.82
CA PHE A 40 8.80 9.20 10.71
C PHE A 40 9.06 9.86 12.07
N VAL A 41 10.33 9.97 12.46
CA VAL A 41 10.77 10.89 13.51
C VAL A 41 11.43 12.07 12.81
N GLY A 42 10.71 13.19 12.70
CA GLY A 42 11.11 14.29 11.83
C GLY A 42 11.13 13.85 10.36
N PHE A 43 12.30 13.85 9.73
CA PHE A 43 12.52 13.39 8.34
C PHE A 43 13.12 11.98 8.25
N ILE A 44 13.44 11.35 9.38
CA ILE A 44 14.11 10.04 9.41
C ILE A 44 13.03 8.94 9.36
N PRO A 45 13.01 8.09 8.32
CA PRO A 45 12.10 6.96 8.26
C PRO A 45 12.56 5.86 9.23
N PHE A 46 11.67 5.40 10.11
CA PHE A 46 11.90 4.26 10.99
C PHE A 46 10.84 3.18 10.76
N GLY A 47 11.19 1.92 10.99
CA GLY A 47 10.24 0.82 10.91
C GLY A 47 10.76 -0.47 11.50
N PHE A 48 9.83 -1.29 11.98
CA PHE A 48 10.03 -2.64 12.47
C PHE A 48 9.10 -3.57 11.70
N ALA A 49 9.57 -4.76 11.36
CA ALA A 49 8.75 -5.79 10.74
C ALA A 49 9.18 -7.16 11.25
N ASN A 50 8.25 -8.10 11.28
CA ASN A 50 8.55 -9.49 11.57
C ASN A 50 9.20 -10.23 10.38
N ASP A 51 9.18 -9.64 9.19
CA ASP A 51 9.77 -10.19 7.96
C ASP A 51 10.63 -9.14 7.25
N LYS A 52 11.86 -9.53 6.87
CA LYS A 52 12.83 -8.64 6.23
C LYS A 52 12.33 -8.08 4.90
N ARG A 53 11.56 -8.85 4.12
CA ARG A 53 11.01 -8.38 2.83
C ARG A 53 10.00 -7.27 3.05
N ILE A 54 9.13 -7.40 4.05
CA ILE A 54 8.16 -6.35 4.39
C ILE A 54 8.88 -5.13 4.98
N LEU A 55 9.94 -5.32 5.77
CA LEU A 55 10.74 -4.21 6.26
C LEU A 55 11.34 -3.37 5.11
N TYR A 56 11.94 -4.02 4.11
CA TYR A 56 12.48 -3.32 2.94
C TYR A 56 11.39 -2.64 2.13
N PHE A 57 10.23 -3.27 1.98
CA PHE A 57 9.09 -2.66 1.30
C PHE A 57 8.59 -1.42 2.04
N LEU A 58 8.42 -1.50 3.36
CA LEU A 58 8.03 -0.38 4.21
C LEU A 58 9.03 0.77 4.09
N LEU A 59 10.34 0.48 4.18
CA LEU A 59 11.38 1.49 4.08
C LEU A 59 11.42 2.15 2.70
N ALA A 60 11.26 1.37 1.63
CA ALA A 60 11.17 1.89 0.26
C ALA A 60 9.94 2.79 0.07
N PHE A 61 8.77 2.36 0.56
CA PHE A 61 7.55 3.16 0.53
C PHE A 61 7.73 4.49 1.27
N MET A 62 8.38 4.46 2.43
CA MET A 62 8.67 5.64 3.22
C MET A 62 9.66 6.59 2.54
N ALA A 63 10.68 6.06 1.85
CA ALA A 63 11.60 6.87 1.04
C ALA A 63 10.87 7.59 -0.09
N VAL A 64 9.93 6.91 -0.78
CA VAL A 64 9.08 7.53 -1.80
C VAL A 64 8.22 8.65 -1.19
N MET A 65 7.63 8.42 -0.01
CA MET A 65 6.85 9.45 0.69
C MET A 65 7.69 10.68 1.03
N ILE A 66 8.95 10.52 1.46
CA ILE A 66 9.86 11.66 1.69
C ILE A 66 10.06 12.46 0.40
N ILE A 67 10.34 11.78 -0.72
CA ILE A 67 10.58 12.44 -2.01
C ILE A 67 9.34 13.20 -2.48
N PHE A 68 8.14 12.63 -2.31
CA PHE A 68 6.91 13.27 -2.79
C PHE A 68 6.39 14.38 -1.87
N PHE A 69 6.47 14.22 -0.54
CA PHE A 69 5.80 15.12 0.40
C PHE A 69 6.74 16.05 1.15
N ILE A 70 7.96 15.62 1.44
CA ILE A 70 8.89 16.34 2.33
C ILE A 70 9.92 17.11 1.49
N LEU A 71 10.51 16.48 0.48
CA LEU A 71 11.55 17.08 -0.37
C LEU A 71 11.10 18.39 -1.06
N PRO A 72 9.89 18.51 -1.64
CA PRO A 72 9.44 19.76 -2.28
C PRO A 72 9.15 20.89 -1.28
N ARG A 73 8.98 20.57 0.01
CA ARG A 73 8.80 21.55 1.09
C ARG A 73 10.13 22.07 1.63
N ILE A 74 11.20 21.26 1.56
CA ILE A 74 12.54 21.63 2.04
C ILE A 74 13.31 22.44 0.98
N LEU A 75 13.08 22.16 -0.31
CA LEU A 75 13.75 22.83 -1.43
C LEU A 75 13.08 24.15 -1.88
N LYS A 76 12.07 24.62 -1.14
CA LYS A 76 11.48 25.96 -1.29
C LYS A 76 12.12 26.92 -0.29
#